data_AF-A0A3M5GT46-F1
#
_entry.id   AF-A0A3M5GT46-F1
#
_cell.length_a   1.000
_cell.length_b   1.000
_cell.length_c   1.000
_cell.angle_alpha   90.00
_cell.angle_beta   90.00
_cell.angle_gamma   90.00
#
_symmetry.space_group_name_H-M   'P 1'
#
loop_
_entity.id
_entity.type
_entity.pdbx_description
1 polymer ?
#
loop_
_entity_poly.entity_id
_entity_poly.type
_entity_poly.pdbx_seq_one_letter_code
_entity_poly.pdbx_strand_id
1 'polypeptide(L)'
;MDNNPTEAQLGLLWHTLGLRPDCRESRNPYRNRFLAGPGHDDMTDLENLVNLGLMGSRKPPSFCDQSEILYFATEEGERVAIAEMPPAPPAPKRTNFDAYQDESERYDSFAHFLGIKLPRYQERGERGKREYRMVRYSRHNISSFHSAEYLLLCEPVEVAGEWCLDKKEAKASYKATLKAVYRRRRRE
;
A
#
# COMPACT_ATOMS: atom_id res chain seq x y z
N MET A 1 10.40 16.61 42.89
CA MET A 1 10.82 16.51 41.50
C MET A 1 9.73 15.75 40.80
N ASP A 2 9.20 16.26 39.70
CA ASP A 2 8.11 15.59 38.99
C ASP A 2 8.65 14.24 38.49
N ASN A 3 8.10 13.14 39.01
CA ASN A 3 8.51 11.77 38.69
C ASN A 3 8.04 11.30 37.30
N ASN A 4 7.83 12.24 36.37
CA ASN A 4 7.29 11.94 35.05
C ASN A 4 8.42 11.64 34.07
N PRO A 5 8.26 10.61 33.22
CA PRO A 5 9.25 10.28 32.20
C PRO A 5 9.37 11.40 31.17
N THR A 6 10.57 11.59 30.63
CA THR A 6 10.81 12.53 29.52
C THR A 6 10.19 12.02 28.21
N GLU A 7 10.08 12.87 27.19
CA GLU A 7 9.58 12.44 25.87
C GLU A 7 10.45 11.34 25.24
N ALA A 8 11.77 11.40 25.43
CA ALA A 8 12.70 10.36 24.98
C ALA A 8 12.42 9.02 25.69
N GLN A 9 12.21 9.08 27.01
CA GLN A 9 11.89 7.91 27.83
C GLN A 9 10.51 7.31 27.49
N LEU A 10 9.51 8.15 27.20
CA LEU A 10 8.23 7.70 26.64
C LEU A 10 8.42 7.02 25.28
N GLY A 11 9.28 7.57 24.43
CA GLY A 11 9.70 6.94 23.17
C GLY A 11 10.26 5.53 23.37
N LEU A 12 11.10 5.33 24.39
CA LEU A 12 11.65 4.02 24.74
C LEU A 12 10.60 3.05 25.28
N LEU A 13 9.65 3.53 26.08
CA LEU A 13 8.52 2.72 26.52
C LEU A 13 7.65 2.29 25.34
N TRP A 14 7.29 3.22 24.45
CA TRP A 14 6.55 2.91 23.23
C TRP A 14 7.30 1.90 22.36
N HIS A 15 8.60 2.11 22.16
CA HIS A 15 9.43 1.17 21.44
C HIS A 15 9.39 -0.21 22.10
N THR A 16 9.67 -0.31 23.40
CA THR A 16 9.70 -1.59 24.13
C THR A 16 8.39 -2.36 24.01
N LEU A 17 7.25 -1.66 24.01
CA LEU A 17 5.90 -2.24 23.92
C LEU A 17 5.43 -2.50 22.48
N GLY A 18 6.14 -1.96 21.48
CA GLY A 18 5.71 -2.00 20.08
C GLY A 18 4.59 -1.00 19.76
N LEU A 19 4.44 0.02 20.59
CA LEU A 19 3.51 1.11 20.34
C LEU A 19 4.12 2.09 19.32
N ARG A 20 3.27 2.61 18.44
CA ARG A 20 3.67 3.64 17.49
C ARG A 20 2.68 4.81 17.55
N PRO A 21 3.10 5.97 18.08
CA PRO A 21 2.24 7.16 18.18
C PRO A 21 1.65 7.62 16.84
N ASP A 22 2.38 7.41 15.75
CA ASP A 22 2.03 7.79 14.37
C ASP A 22 1.14 6.75 13.67
N CYS A 23 0.88 5.59 14.28
CA CYS A 23 0.17 4.49 13.66
C CYS A 23 -1.14 4.18 14.40
N ARG A 24 -2.25 4.14 13.66
CA ARG A 24 -3.57 3.81 14.23
C ARG A 24 -3.66 2.36 14.71
N GLU A 25 -2.96 1.45 14.04
CA GLU A 25 -3.08 0.00 14.26
C GLU A 25 -2.16 -0.50 15.38
N SER A 26 -1.05 0.19 15.62
CA SER A 26 -0.02 -0.21 16.59
C SER A 26 -0.20 0.54 17.92
N ARG A 27 -1.40 0.45 18.49
CA ARG A 27 -1.78 1.11 19.75
C ARG A 27 -1.99 0.16 20.92
N ASN A 28 -1.93 -1.14 20.67
CA ASN A 28 -1.97 -2.17 21.70
C ASN A 28 -0.56 -2.78 21.81
N PRO A 29 -0.05 -2.99 23.03
CA PRO A 29 1.21 -3.69 23.22
C PRO A 29 1.15 -5.11 22.65
N TYR A 30 2.16 -5.48 21.88
CA TYR A 30 2.30 -6.85 21.33
C TYR A 30 3.68 -7.45 21.58
N ARG A 31 4.59 -6.67 22.16
CA ARG A 31 5.92 -7.08 22.62
C ARG A 31 6.22 -6.38 23.94
N ASN A 32 7.26 -6.83 24.65
CA ASN A 32 7.72 -6.19 25.89
C ASN A 32 9.15 -6.62 26.26
N ARG A 33 10.09 -6.46 25.31
CA ARG A 33 11.49 -6.88 25.49
C ARG A 33 12.40 -5.91 24.76
N PHE A 34 13.33 -5.30 25.48
CA PHE A 34 14.35 -4.39 24.95
C PHE A 34 15.72 -4.85 25.43
N LEU A 35 16.60 -5.23 24.51
CA LEU A 35 17.94 -5.69 24.84
C LEU A 35 18.93 -4.55 24.57
N ALA A 36 19.72 -4.16 25.58
CA ALA A 36 20.73 -3.13 25.44
C ALA A 36 22.06 -3.61 26.03
N GLY A 37 23.15 -3.38 25.30
CA GLY A 37 24.51 -3.72 25.70
C GLY A 37 25.33 -2.50 26.13
N PRO A 38 26.52 -2.73 26.73
CA PRO A 38 27.44 -1.66 27.13
C PRO A 38 27.74 -0.69 25.98
N GLY A 39 27.53 0.60 26.22
CA GLY A 39 27.76 1.65 25.22
C GLY A 39 26.57 1.96 24.31
N HIS A 40 25.40 1.38 24.56
CA HIS A 40 24.16 1.75 23.88
C HIS A 40 23.64 3.11 24.42
N ASP A 41 23.35 4.05 23.51
CA ASP A 41 23.00 5.44 23.87
C ASP A 41 21.80 5.54 24.84
N ASP A 42 20.81 4.66 24.66
CA ASP A 42 19.59 4.65 25.48
C ASP A 42 19.76 4.03 26.89
N MET A 43 20.94 3.48 27.25
CA MET A 43 21.11 2.79 28.55
C MET A 43 20.79 3.68 29.75
N THR A 44 21.25 4.94 29.73
CA THR A 44 21.02 5.86 30.84
C THR A 44 19.53 6.14 31.04
N ASP A 45 18.77 6.28 29.94
CA ASP A 45 17.33 6.49 30.01
C ASP A 45 16.56 5.22 30.41
N LEU A 46 17.01 4.04 29.98
CA LEU A 46 16.46 2.76 30.42
C LEU A 46 16.68 2.54 31.92
N GLU A 47 17.86 2.86 32.45
CA GLU A 47 18.16 2.79 33.88
C GLU A 47 17.35 3.80 34.70
N ASN A 48 17.16 5.02 34.19
CA ASN A 48 16.28 6.00 34.81
C ASN A 48 14.82 5.51 34.85
N LEU A 49 14.33 4.91 33.77
CA LEU A 49 13.00 4.30 33.71
C LEU A 49 12.84 3.14 34.69
N VAL A 50 13.90 2.36 34.93
CA VAL A 50 13.93 1.33 35.98
C VAL A 50 13.86 1.95 37.37
N ASN A 51 14.62 3.01 37.62
CA ASN A 51 14.59 3.74 38.89
C ASN A 51 13.22 4.39 39.17
N LEU A 52 12.51 4.80 38.12
CA LEU A 52 11.13 5.31 38.19
C LEU A 52 10.07 4.19 38.38
N GLY A 53 10.45 2.91 38.29
CA GLY A 53 9.54 1.77 38.40
C GLY A 53 8.68 1.51 37.16
N LEU A 54 8.92 2.23 36.06
CA LEU A 54 8.22 2.05 34.78
C LEU A 54 8.81 0.92 33.94
N MET A 55 10.06 0.55 34.20
CA MET A 55 10.70 -0.62 33.61
C MET A 55 11.32 -1.51 34.68
N GLY A 56 11.56 -2.77 34.32
CA GLY A 56 12.43 -3.68 35.05
C GLY A 56 13.58 -4.15 34.17
N SER A 57 14.62 -4.67 34.80
CA SER A 57 15.77 -5.27 34.13
C SER A 57 15.99 -6.71 34.59
N ARG A 58 16.49 -7.55 33.69
CA ARG A 58 16.84 -8.97 33.93
C ARG A 58 18.09 -9.32 33.14
N LYS A 59 18.70 -10.45 33.54
CA LYS A 59 19.73 -11.09 32.72
C LYS A 59 19.16 -11.48 31.35
N PRO A 60 19.96 -11.34 30.29
CA PRO A 60 19.52 -11.70 28.96
C PRO A 60 19.40 -13.23 28.84
N PRO A 61 18.66 -13.74 27.84
CA PRO A 61 18.61 -15.17 27.57
C PRO A 61 20.00 -15.74 27.28
N SER A 62 20.19 -17.04 27.47
CA SER A 62 21.51 -17.69 27.32
C SER A 62 22.10 -17.64 25.91
N PHE A 63 21.29 -17.36 24.89
CA PHE A 63 21.74 -17.20 23.51
C PHE A 63 22.25 -15.78 23.19
N CYS A 64 22.02 -14.81 24.07
CA CYS A 64 22.51 -13.44 23.95
C CYS A 64 23.87 -13.28 24.66
N ASP A 65 24.55 -12.18 24.38
CA ASP A 65 25.77 -11.83 25.11
C ASP A 65 25.40 -11.55 26.58
N GLN A 66 26.14 -12.17 27.51
CA GLN A 66 25.86 -12.08 28.94
C GLN A 66 26.28 -10.73 29.55
N SER A 67 26.97 -9.88 28.79
CA SER A 67 27.25 -8.49 29.14
C SER A 67 26.07 -7.54 28.87
N GLU A 68 25.07 -7.98 28.11
CA GLU A 68 23.87 -7.18 27.82
C GLU A 68 22.84 -7.25 28.95
N ILE A 69 21.88 -6.32 28.93
CA ILE A 69 20.78 -6.24 29.89
C ILE A 69 19.47 -6.27 29.13
N LEU A 70 18.54 -7.11 29.60
CA LEU A 70 17.20 -7.20 29.06
C LEU A 70 16.24 -6.36 29.91
N TYR A 71 15.76 -5.29 29.32
CA TYR A 71 14.74 -4.41 29.89
C TYR A 71 13.34 -4.81 29.41
N PHE A 72 12.35 -4.55 30.25
CA PHE A 72 10.92 -4.75 29.96
C PHE A 72 10.12 -3.68 30.71
N ALA A 73 9.02 -3.21 30.14
CA ALA A 73 8.08 -2.33 30.80
C ALA A 73 7.30 -3.09 31.88
N THR A 74 7.08 -2.46 33.03
CA THR A 74 6.17 -2.94 34.07
C THR A 74 4.72 -2.66 33.67
N GLU A 75 3.74 -3.20 34.41
CA GLU A 75 2.32 -2.88 34.19
C GLU A 75 2.06 -1.37 34.30
N GLU A 76 2.76 -0.71 35.24
CA GLU A 76 2.68 0.74 35.42
C GLU A 76 3.32 1.49 34.24
N GLY A 77 4.46 1.04 33.75
CA GLY A 77 5.09 1.59 32.54
C GLY A 77 4.20 1.46 31.30
N GLU A 78 3.53 0.32 31.14
CA GLU A 78 2.56 0.09 30.06
C GLU A 78 1.36 1.05 30.18
N ARG A 79 0.81 1.20 31.38
CA ARG A 79 -0.30 2.12 31.65
C ARG A 79 0.06 3.56 31.31
N VAL A 80 1.25 4.02 31.74
CA VAL A 80 1.77 5.36 31.44
C VAL A 80 1.99 5.52 29.93
N ALA A 81 2.63 4.54 29.28
CA ALA A 81 2.89 4.59 27.84
C ALA A 81 1.61 4.72 27.01
N ILE A 82 0.55 3.98 27.37
CA ILE A 82 -0.74 4.03 26.69
C ILE A 82 -1.45 5.37 26.97
N ALA A 83 -1.41 5.86 28.20
CA ALA A 83 -2.05 7.11 28.59
C ALA A 83 -1.45 8.34 27.89
N GLU A 84 -0.13 8.36 27.72
CA GLU A 84 0.60 9.45 27.06
C GLU A 84 0.58 9.36 25.52
N MET A 85 -0.02 8.32 24.93
CA MET A 85 -0.12 8.26 23.47
C MET A 85 -0.99 9.40 22.92
N PRO A 86 -0.56 10.09 21.86
CA PRO A 86 -1.40 11.07 21.18
C PRO A 86 -2.67 10.42 20.64
N PRO A 87 -3.74 11.19 20.37
CA PRO A 87 -4.95 10.67 19.78
C PRO A 87 -4.64 9.94 18.46
N ALA A 88 -5.36 8.83 18.21
CA ALA A 88 -5.12 8.02 17.03
C ALA A 88 -5.25 8.86 15.75
N PRO A 89 -4.33 8.72 14.78
CA PRO A 89 -4.42 9.46 13.53
C PRO A 89 -5.73 9.11 12.80
N PRO A 90 -6.30 10.05 12.02
CA PRO A 90 -7.54 9.80 11.30
C PRO A 90 -7.38 8.61 10.36
N ALA A 91 -8.43 7.79 10.24
CA ALA A 91 -8.42 6.67 9.32
C ALA A 91 -8.14 7.18 7.89
N PRO A 92 -7.24 6.53 7.13
CA PRO A 92 -6.98 6.92 5.76
C PRO A 92 -8.27 6.82 4.95
N LYS A 93 -8.46 7.76 4.02
CA LYS A 93 -9.59 7.70 3.08
C LYS A 93 -9.44 6.44 2.25
N ARG A 94 -10.46 5.58 2.27
CA ARG A 94 -10.48 4.39 1.41
C ARG A 94 -10.39 4.82 -0.04
N THR A 95 -9.42 4.27 -0.75
CA THR A 95 -9.23 4.48 -2.17
C THR A 95 -10.04 3.45 -2.96
N ASN A 96 -10.27 3.73 -4.25
CA ASN A 96 -10.84 2.72 -5.16
C ASN A 96 -9.96 1.47 -5.25
N PHE A 97 -8.65 1.60 -5.00
CA PHE A 97 -7.74 0.45 -5.01
C PHE A 97 -7.95 -0.44 -3.79
N ASP A 98 -8.25 0.14 -2.62
CA ASP A 98 -8.59 -0.64 -1.42
C ASP A 98 -9.90 -1.40 -1.63
N ALA A 99 -10.90 -0.76 -2.25
CA ALA A 99 -12.16 -1.42 -2.61
C ALA A 99 -11.94 -2.52 -3.68
N TYR A 100 -11.01 -2.31 -4.62
CA TYR A 100 -10.64 -3.34 -5.58
C TYR A 100 -9.98 -4.53 -4.90
N GLN A 101 -9.08 -4.35 -3.93
CA GLN A 101 -8.44 -5.47 -3.24
C GLN A 101 -9.47 -6.38 -2.56
N ASP A 102 -10.49 -5.82 -1.91
CA ASP A 102 -11.57 -6.57 -1.29
C ASP A 102 -12.43 -7.38 -2.29
N GLU A 103 -12.55 -6.89 -3.53
CA GLU A 103 -13.47 -7.44 -4.54
C GLU A 103 -12.74 -8.04 -5.75
N SER A 104 -11.41 -8.13 -5.71
CA SER A 104 -10.54 -8.36 -6.87
C SER A 104 -10.83 -9.66 -7.59
N GLU A 105 -11.28 -10.69 -6.86
CA GLU A 105 -11.69 -11.98 -7.41
C GLU A 105 -12.84 -11.88 -8.42
N ARG A 106 -13.63 -10.80 -8.38
CA ARG A 106 -14.74 -10.55 -9.32
C ARG A 106 -14.32 -9.83 -10.59
N TYR A 107 -13.07 -9.34 -10.68
CA TYR A 107 -12.63 -8.48 -11.76
C TYR A 107 -11.24 -8.85 -12.29
N ASP A 108 -11.17 -9.16 -13.58
CA ASP A 108 -9.92 -9.48 -14.30
C ASP A 108 -8.83 -8.38 -14.26
N SER A 109 -9.18 -7.13 -13.92
CA SER A 109 -8.21 -6.04 -13.74
C SER A 109 -8.81 -4.86 -12.98
N PHE A 110 -7.94 -3.99 -12.45
CA PHE A 110 -8.37 -2.73 -11.83
C PHE A 110 -9.14 -1.82 -12.79
N ALA A 111 -8.79 -1.81 -14.08
CA ALA A 111 -9.53 -1.05 -15.08
C ALA A 111 -10.96 -1.60 -15.27
N HIS A 112 -11.12 -2.92 -15.23
CA HIS A 112 -12.45 -3.56 -15.25
C HIS A 112 -13.27 -3.18 -14.01
N PHE A 113 -12.66 -3.21 -12.82
CA PHE A 113 -13.28 -2.74 -11.58
C PHE A 113 -13.78 -1.29 -11.68
N LEU A 114 -12.97 -0.40 -12.27
CA LEU A 114 -13.35 1.00 -12.52
C LEU A 114 -14.37 1.19 -13.65
N GLY A 115 -14.82 0.11 -14.31
CA GLY A 115 -15.69 0.17 -15.49
C GLY A 115 -15.02 0.79 -16.72
N ILE A 116 -13.69 0.90 -16.72
CA ILE A 116 -12.89 1.47 -17.81
C ILE A 116 -12.70 0.40 -18.88
N LYS A 117 -13.27 0.65 -20.06
CA LYS A 117 -13.03 -0.17 -21.25
C LYS A 117 -11.64 0.07 -21.82
N LEU A 118 -10.72 -0.86 -21.56
CA LEU A 118 -9.34 -0.78 -22.04
C LEU A 118 -9.25 -0.92 -23.57
N PRO A 119 -8.58 0.00 -24.28
CA PRO A 119 -8.30 -0.16 -25.70
C PRO A 119 -7.26 -1.25 -25.97
N ARG A 120 -7.38 -1.94 -27.10
CA ARG A 120 -6.46 -3.00 -27.57
C ARG A 120 -5.90 -2.65 -28.95
N TYR A 121 -4.76 -3.24 -29.29
CA TYR A 121 -4.22 -3.17 -30.65
C TYR A 121 -4.77 -4.33 -31.48
N GLN A 122 -5.21 -4.00 -32.69
CA GLN A 122 -5.35 -4.94 -33.79
C GLN A 122 -4.10 -4.83 -34.64
N GLU A 123 -3.62 -5.97 -35.13
CA GLU A 123 -2.45 -6.07 -35.99
C GLU A 123 -2.88 -6.78 -37.28
N ARG A 124 -2.46 -6.27 -38.44
CA ARG A 124 -2.72 -6.91 -39.74
C ARG A 124 -1.48 -6.90 -40.62
N GLY A 125 -1.43 -7.78 -41.61
CA GLY A 125 -0.36 -7.87 -42.59
C GLY A 125 0.71 -8.92 -42.28
N GLU A 126 1.56 -9.16 -43.27
CA GLU A 126 2.64 -10.16 -43.21
C GLU A 126 3.88 -9.65 -42.46
N ARG A 127 4.80 -10.57 -42.14
CA ARG A 127 6.03 -10.28 -41.40
C ARG A 127 6.88 -9.26 -42.18
N GLY A 128 6.92 -8.01 -41.69
CA GLY A 128 7.67 -6.90 -42.30
C GLY A 128 6.81 -5.75 -42.87
N LYS A 129 5.50 -5.96 -43.04
CA LYS A 129 4.51 -4.93 -43.43
C LYS A 129 3.33 -4.91 -42.45
N ARG A 130 3.67 -4.93 -41.15
CA ARG A 130 2.65 -4.97 -40.10
C ARG A 130 2.06 -3.58 -39.93
N GLU A 131 0.74 -3.52 -39.96
CA GLU A 131 -0.01 -2.33 -39.62
C GLU A 131 -0.74 -2.55 -38.30
N TYR A 132 -0.88 -1.48 -37.53
CA TYR A 132 -1.46 -1.46 -36.21
C TYR A 132 -2.63 -0.49 -36.18
N ARG A 133 -3.70 -0.87 -35.48
CA ARG A 133 -4.82 0.02 -35.17
C ARG A 133 -5.24 -0.17 -33.74
N MET A 134 -5.47 0.92 -33.02
CA MET A 134 -5.97 0.85 -31.65
C MET A 134 -7.50 0.98 -31.64
N VAL A 135 -8.16 0.08 -30.92
CA VAL A 135 -9.62 -0.06 -30.90
C VAL A 135 -10.14 -0.21 -29.47
N ARG A 136 -11.38 0.21 -29.24
CA ARG A 136 -12.14 -0.05 -28.02
C ARG A 136 -13.44 -0.74 -28.37
N TYR A 137 -13.66 -1.90 -27.79
CA TYR A 137 -14.85 -2.71 -27.99
C TYR A 137 -16.00 -2.23 -27.11
N SER A 138 -17.21 -2.57 -27.51
CA SER A 138 -18.41 -2.24 -26.74
C SER A 138 -18.50 -3.00 -25.42
N ARG A 139 -17.93 -4.20 -25.33
CA ARG A 139 -17.93 -5.04 -24.13
C ARG A 139 -16.70 -4.79 -23.25
N HIS A 140 -16.89 -4.89 -21.92
CA HIS A 140 -15.81 -4.73 -20.94
C HIS A 140 -14.88 -5.94 -20.84
N ASN A 141 -15.31 -7.12 -21.30
CA ASN A 141 -14.62 -8.39 -21.09
C ASN A 141 -14.67 -9.27 -22.36
N ILE A 142 -13.50 -9.66 -22.86
CA ILE A 142 -13.30 -10.67 -23.92
C ILE A 142 -12.45 -11.86 -23.38
N SER A 143 -11.99 -11.81 -22.12
CA SER A 143 -11.07 -12.79 -21.51
C SER A 143 -11.71 -14.13 -21.16
N SER A 144 -13.04 -14.26 -21.12
CA SER A 144 -13.74 -15.50 -20.76
C SER A 144 -13.89 -16.52 -21.91
N PHE A 145 -13.15 -16.41 -23.01
CA PHE A 145 -13.36 -17.24 -24.20
C PHE A 145 -12.07 -17.87 -24.72
N HIS A 146 -12.18 -19.10 -25.22
CA HIS A 146 -11.07 -20.00 -25.59
C HIS A 146 -10.11 -19.49 -26.70
N SER A 147 -10.44 -18.41 -27.42
CA SER A 147 -9.43 -17.68 -28.22
C SER A 147 -9.73 -16.18 -28.25
N ALA A 148 -8.93 -15.41 -27.53
CA ALA A 148 -9.07 -13.95 -27.48
C ALA A 148 -8.92 -13.31 -28.87
N GLU A 149 -8.11 -13.90 -29.75
CA GLU A 149 -7.84 -13.37 -31.10
C GLU A 149 -9.06 -13.46 -32.04
N TYR A 150 -9.87 -14.52 -31.95
CA TYR A 150 -11.02 -14.72 -32.83
C TYR A 150 -12.17 -13.75 -32.51
N LEU A 151 -12.44 -13.51 -31.22
CA LEU A 151 -13.51 -12.58 -30.82
C LEU A 151 -13.16 -11.11 -31.07
N LEU A 152 -11.88 -10.74 -31.01
CA LEU A 152 -11.42 -9.39 -31.37
C LEU A 152 -11.70 -9.04 -32.85
N LEU A 153 -11.90 -10.05 -33.71
CA LEU A 153 -12.27 -9.87 -35.12
C LEU A 153 -13.80 -9.80 -35.32
N CYS A 154 -14.59 -10.34 -34.39
CA CYS A 154 -16.05 -10.47 -34.54
C CYS A 154 -16.88 -9.49 -33.68
N GLU A 155 -16.30 -8.87 -32.65
CA GLU A 155 -17.05 -7.94 -31.79
C GLU A 155 -17.20 -6.53 -32.39
N PRO A 156 -18.35 -5.86 -32.13
CA PRO A 156 -18.57 -4.49 -32.59
C PRO A 156 -17.60 -3.53 -31.89
N VAL A 157 -16.82 -2.83 -32.70
CA VAL A 157 -15.88 -1.80 -32.24
C VAL A 157 -16.65 -0.51 -31.98
N GLU A 158 -16.62 -0.02 -30.73
CA GLU A 158 -17.25 1.24 -30.34
C GLU A 158 -16.44 2.44 -30.87
N VAL A 159 -15.11 2.36 -30.76
CA VAL A 159 -14.19 3.41 -31.24
C VAL A 159 -12.97 2.77 -31.88
N ALA A 160 -12.65 3.17 -33.09
CA ALA A 160 -11.45 2.75 -33.81
C ALA A 160 -10.59 3.96 -34.21
N GLY A 161 -9.27 3.86 -34.04
CA GLY A 161 -8.33 4.71 -34.76
C GLY A 161 -8.16 4.28 -36.21
N GLU A 162 -7.21 4.86 -36.91
CA GLU A 162 -6.80 4.43 -38.25
C GLU A 162 -5.70 3.37 -38.18
N TRP A 163 -5.51 2.64 -39.29
CA TRP A 163 -4.39 1.70 -39.45
C TRP A 163 -3.12 2.49 -39.76
N CYS A 164 -2.06 2.26 -38.99
CA CYS A 164 -0.78 2.94 -39.12
C CYS A 164 0.38 1.93 -39.09
N LEU A 165 1.54 2.33 -39.59
CA LEU A 165 2.73 1.47 -39.59
C LEU A 165 3.40 1.38 -38.21
N ASP A 166 3.26 2.41 -37.38
CA ASP A 166 3.76 2.43 -36.00
C ASP A 166 2.61 2.39 -34.97
N LYS A 167 2.83 1.67 -33.86
CA LYS A 167 1.93 1.65 -32.70
C LYS A 167 1.74 3.05 -32.09
N LYS A 168 2.76 3.91 -32.15
CA LYS A 168 2.66 5.30 -31.64
C LYS A 168 1.66 6.11 -32.45
N GLU A 169 1.74 6.04 -33.78
CA GLU A 169 0.82 6.72 -34.69
C GLU A 169 -0.60 6.18 -34.54
N ALA A 170 -0.76 4.86 -34.46
CA ALA A 170 -2.06 4.21 -34.22
C ALA A 170 -2.71 4.70 -32.91
N LYS A 171 -1.91 4.84 -31.84
CA LYS A 171 -2.38 5.38 -30.55
C LYS A 171 -2.76 6.86 -30.64
N ALA A 172 -2.01 7.65 -31.40
CA ALA A 172 -2.30 9.06 -31.61
C ALA A 172 -3.62 9.25 -32.39
N SER A 173 -3.79 8.49 -33.48
CA SER A 173 -5.03 8.44 -34.27
C SER A 173 -6.23 8.06 -33.40
N TYR A 174 -6.12 7.00 -32.60
CA TYR A 174 -7.18 6.58 -31.68
C TYR A 174 -7.56 7.66 -30.64
N LYS A 175 -6.57 8.35 -30.07
CA LYS A 175 -6.84 9.48 -29.14
C LYS A 175 -7.56 10.63 -29.82
N ALA A 176 -7.24 10.93 -31.07
CA ALA A 176 -7.93 11.94 -31.85
C ALA A 176 -9.40 11.56 -32.08
N THR A 177 -9.67 10.31 -32.47
CA THR A 177 -11.03 9.79 -32.62
C THR A 177 -11.80 9.84 -31.30
N LEU A 178 -11.20 9.40 -30.19
CA LEU A 178 -11.82 9.48 -28.87
C LEU A 178 -12.22 10.90 -28.49
N LYS A 179 -11.34 11.87 -28.74
CA LYS A 179 -11.62 13.29 -28.45
C LYS A 179 -12.77 13.81 -29.30
N ALA A 180 -12.85 13.41 -30.57
CA ALA A 180 -13.97 13.76 -31.44
C ALA A 180 -15.30 13.16 -30.94
N VAL A 181 -15.31 11.87 -30.57
CA VAL A 181 -16.49 11.19 -30.00
C VAL A 181 -16.95 11.87 -28.71
N TYR A 182 -16.03 12.20 -27.81
CA TYR A 182 -16.36 12.90 -26.56
C TYR A 182 -16.97 14.29 -26.83
N ARG A 183 -16.41 15.04 -27.80
CA ARG A 183 -16.95 16.35 -28.19
C ARG A 183 -18.35 16.25 -28.79
N ARG A 184 -18.63 15.21 -29.57
CA ARG A 184 -19.96 14.96 -30.14
C ARG A 184 -20.99 14.67 -29.04
N ARG A 185 -20.69 13.74 -28.13
CA ARG A 185 -21.57 13.36 -27.01
C ARG A 185 -21.88 14.50 -26.04
N ARG A 186 -21.05 15.54 -25.98
CA ARG A 186 -21.25 16.71 -25.11
C ARG A 186 -22.11 17.80 -25.76
N ARG A 187 -22.32 17.73 -27.07
CA ARG A 187 -23.14 18.69 -27.84
C ARG A 187 -24.56 18.17 -28.08
N GLU A 188 -24.75 16.86 -28.01
CA GLU A 188 -26.04 16.17 -27.93
C GLU A 188 -26.57 16.24 -26.49
#